data_AF-A0A0F9MCP2-F1
#
_entry.id   AF-A0A0F9MCP2-F1
#
_cell.length_a   1.000
_cell.length_b   1.000
_cell.length_c   1.000
_cell.angle_alpha   90.00
_cell.angle_beta   90.00
_cell.angle_gamma   90.00
#
_symmetry.space_group_name_H-M   'P 1'
#
loop_
_entity.id
_entity.type
_entity.pdbx_description
1 polymer ?
#
loop_
_entity_poly.entity_id
_entity_poly.type
_entity_poly.pdbx_seq_one_letter_code
_entity_poly.pdbx_strand_id
1 'polypeptide(L)'
;MLRYKRLTTATLTDGAETIAEILSGVKGKNYRIVSISTAPLADMYLRVYRNAEQIVDAASIIMTTAKPVLLMDLPIEIGATVRVGFYNNGAVTTAKQITIGYEDK
;
A
#
# COMPACT_ATOMS: atom_id res chain seq x y z
N MET A 1 -14.51 13.68 -0.05
CA MET A 1 -14.19 13.58 1.40
C MET A 1 -13.04 12.59 1.57
N LEU A 2 -12.04 12.94 2.38
CA LEU A 2 -10.93 12.04 2.70
C LEU A 2 -11.39 10.88 3.60
N ARG A 3 -11.02 9.66 3.23
CA ARG A 3 -11.32 8.42 3.94
C ARG A 3 -10.05 7.60 4.12
N TYR A 4 -10.06 6.72 5.11
CA TYR A 4 -8.92 5.86 5.41
C TYR A 4 -9.33 4.39 5.42
N LYS A 5 -8.47 3.53 4.88
CA LYS A 5 -8.66 2.07 4.94
C LYS A 5 -7.34 1.42 5.36
N ARG A 6 -7.44 0.42 6.24
CA ARG A 6 -6.30 -0.36 6.72
C ARG A 6 -6.40 -1.79 6.23
N LEU A 7 -5.25 -2.34 5.84
CA LEU A 7 -5.02 -3.75 5.55
C LEU A 7 -3.96 -4.26 6.53
N THR A 8 -4.22 -5.44 7.12
CA THR A 8 -3.18 -6.22 7.79
C THR A 8 -2.73 -7.29 6.80
N THR A 9 -1.43 -7.37 6.52
CA THR A 9 -0.87 -8.39 5.62
C THR A 9 -0.97 -9.77 6.26
N ALA A 10 -0.82 -10.82 5.46
CA ALA A 10 -0.42 -12.12 6.01
C ALA A 10 0.97 -12.03 6.65
N THR A 11 1.36 -13.10 7.36
CA THR A 11 2.73 -13.30 7.83
C THR A 11 3.70 -13.11 6.66
N LEU A 12 4.69 -12.26 6.85
CA LEU A 12 5.69 -11.96 5.83
C LEU A 12 6.72 -13.08 5.79
N THR A 13 7.29 -13.37 4.63
CA THR A 13 8.31 -14.41 4.46
C THR A 13 9.55 -13.77 3.85
N ASP A 14 10.72 -14.11 4.37
CA ASP A 14 12.00 -13.63 3.83
C ASP A 14 12.18 -14.07 2.36
N GLY A 15 12.71 -13.17 1.55
CA GLY A 15 12.88 -13.34 0.10
C GLY A 15 11.56 -13.40 -0.68
N ALA A 16 10.41 -13.09 -0.07
CA ALA A 16 9.11 -13.25 -0.69
C ALA A 16 8.27 -11.97 -0.66
N GLU A 17 7.36 -11.90 -1.63
CA GLU A 17 6.34 -10.86 -1.70
C GLU A 17 5.04 -11.31 -1.04
N THR A 18 4.44 -10.42 -0.25
CA THR A 18 3.12 -10.59 0.35
C THR A 18 2.26 -9.39 0.00
N ILE A 19 1.29 -9.59 -0.89
CA ILE A 19 0.39 -8.55 -1.42
C ILE A 19 -1.08 -8.95 -1.25
N ALA A 20 -1.94 -7.97 -1.01
CA ALA A 20 -3.39 -8.17 -1.02
C ALA A 20 -4.13 -6.95 -1.58
N GLU A 21 -5.36 -7.17 -2.04
CA GLU A 21 -6.22 -6.07 -2.52
C GLU A 21 -6.61 -5.16 -1.35
N ILE A 22 -6.50 -3.84 -1.57
CA ILE A 22 -6.93 -2.84 -0.59
C ILE A 22 -8.06 -1.96 -1.10
N LEU A 23 -8.14 -1.68 -2.40
CA LEU A 23 -9.18 -0.84 -2.98
C LEU A 23 -9.42 -1.23 -4.43
N SER A 24 -10.68 -1.17 -4.86
CA SER A 24 -11.09 -1.46 -6.23
C SER A 24 -12.03 -0.38 -6.74
N GLY A 25 -11.91 -0.05 -8.02
CA GLY A 25 -12.75 0.93 -8.69
C GLY A 25 -14.11 0.32 -8.99
N VAL A 26 -15.16 0.94 -8.46
CA VAL A 26 -16.54 0.47 -8.60
C VAL A 26 -17.35 1.43 -9.46
N LYS A 27 -18.31 0.91 -10.23
CA LYS A 27 -19.19 1.73 -11.07
C LYS A 27 -19.91 2.78 -10.22
N GLY A 28 -19.90 4.04 -10.68
CA GLY A 28 -20.58 5.15 -10.01
C GLY A 28 -19.79 5.82 -8.88
N LYS A 29 -18.51 5.48 -8.70
CA LYS A 29 -17.61 6.18 -7.77
C LYS A 29 -16.25 6.39 -8.43
N ASN A 30 -15.61 7.51 -8.13
CA ASN A 30 -14.24 7.77 -8.55
C ASN A 30 -13.36 7.84 -7.31
N TYR A 31 -12.40 6.93 -7.21
CA TYR A 31 -11.47 6.96 -6.09
C TYR A 31 -10.13 7.51 -6.51
N ARG A 32 -9.48 8.21 -5.59
CA ARG A 32 -8.07 8.56 -5.69
C ARG A 32 -7.36 8.22 -4.39
N ILE A 33 -6.31 7.41 -4.44
CA ILE A 33 -5.40 7.24 -3.30
C ILE A 33 -4.45 8.44 -3.27
N VAL A 34 -4.41 9.09 -2.11
CA VAL A 34 -3.63 10.33 -1.88
C VAL A 34 -2.46 10.12 -0.92
N SER A 35 -2.48 9.02 -0.16
CA SER A 35 -1.45 8.73 0.82
C SER A 35 -1.38 7.25 1.19
N ILE A 36 -0.20 6.78 1.55
CA ILE A 36 0.04 5.45 2.13
C ILE A 36 0.94 5.60 3.36
N SER A 37 0.70 4.78 4.38
CA SER A 37 1.49 4.74 5.62
C SER A 37 1.64 3.31 6.14
N THR A 38 2.79 3.03 6.74
CA THR A 38 3.09 1.79 7.46
C THR A 38 4.14 2.08 8.54
N ALA A 39 4.25 1.20 9.53
CA ALA A 39 5.40 1.19 10.43
C ALA A 39 6.68 0.90 9.62
N PRO A 40 7.70 1.78 9.70
CA PRO A 40 8.96 1.62 8.96
C PRO A 40 9.73 0.40 9.45
N LEU A 41 10.41 -0.28 8.53
CA LEU A 41 11.31 -1.38 8.85
C LEU A 41 12.43 -1.45 7.81
N ALA A 42 13.66 -1.74 8.26
CA ALA A 42 14.78 -2.03 7.36
C ALA A 42 14.50 -3.29 6.54
N ASP A 43 15.12 -3.38 5.36
CA ASP A 43 15.02 -4.54 4.45
C ASP A 43 13.59 -4.93 4.07
N MET A 44 12.67 -3.96 4.13
CA MET A 44 11.26 -4.14 3.85
C MET A 44 10.81 -3.10 2.83
N TYR A 45 10.26 -3.54 1.70
CA TYR A 45 9.93 -2.68 0.56
C TYR A 45 8.43 -2.64 0.35
N LEU A 46 7.82 -1.47 0.55
CA LEU A 46 6.41 -1.25 0.25
C LEU A 46 6.20 -1.33 -1.25
N ARG A 47 5.25 -2.16 -1.66
CA ARG A 47 4.87 -2.31 -3.07
C ARG A 47 3.40 -2.01 -3.28
N VAL A 48 3.11 -1.31 -4.37
CA VAL A 48 1.76 -0.97 -4.80
C VAL A 48 1.61 -1.37 -6.26
N TYR A 49 0.55 -2.12 -6.53
CA TYR A 49 0.17 -2.53 -7.87
C TYR A 49 -1.17 -1.93 -8.23
N ARG A 50 -1.28 -1.39 -9.44
CA ARG A 50 -2.56 -1.11 -10.09
C ARG A 50 -2.73 -2.14 -11.19
N ASN A 51 -3.75 -2.99 -11.07
CA ASN A 51 -3.91 -4.18 -11.89
C ASN A 51 -2.61 -5.01 -11.84
N ALA A 52 -1.95 -5.25 -12.97
CA ALA A 52 -0.69 -5.99 -13.06
C ALA A 52 0.57 -5.11 -13.00
N GLU A 53 0.44 -3.79 -13.02
CA GLU A 53 1.56 -2.85 -13.07
C GLU A 53 2.04 -2.47 -11.66
N GLN A 54 3.33 -2.63 -11.39
CA GLN A 54 3.96 -2.14 -10.16
C GLN A 54 4.24 -0.65 -10.31
N ILE A 55 3.59 0.17 -9.49
CA ILE A 55 3.71 1.64 -9.54
C ILE A 55 4.48 2.22 -8.36
N VAL A 56 4.67 1.43 -7.29
CA VAL A 56 5.54 1.78 -6.15
C VAL A 56 6.42 0.58 -5.83
N ASP A 57 7.72 0.85 -5.71
CA ASP A 57 8.69 0.01 -5.02
C ASP A 57 9.58 0.92 -4.17
N ALA A 58 9.29 1.02 -2.88
CA ALA A 58 9.96 1.96 -2.00
C ALA A 58 10.32 1.30 -0.67
N ALA A 59 11.55 1.53 -0.19
CA ALA A 59 11.95 1.06 1.13
C ALA A 59 11.03 1.65 2.21
N SER A 60 10.41 0.78 3.03
CA SER A 60 9.42 1.20 4.02
C SER A 60 10.02 2.09 5.12
N ILE A 61 11.34 2.01 5.30
CA ILE A 61 12.10 2.82 6.27
C ILE A 61 11.98 4.34 6.03
N ILE A 62 11.60 4.78 4.84
CA ILE A 62 11.39 6.20 4.54
C ILE A 62 10.18 6.81 5.27
N MET A 63 9.21 5.98 5.70
CA MET A 63 8.01 6.40 6.42
C MET A 63 8.30 6.54 7.92
N THR A 64 9.07 7.56 8.28
CA THR A 64 9.50 7.85 9.66
C THR A 64 8.46 8.65 10.44
N THR A 65 8.64 8.82 11.76
CA THR A 65 7.78 9.71 12.57
C THR A 65 7.71 11.15 12.02
N ALA A 66 8.81 11.65 11.44
CA ALA A 66 8.86 12.99 10.85
C ALA A 66 8.21 13.06 9.45
N LYS A 67 8.13 11.93 8.75
CA LYS A 67 7.51 11.79 7.42
C LYS A 67 6.68 10.50 7.38
N PRO A 68 5.55 10.45 8.11
CA PRO A 68 4.85 9.18 8.36
C PRO A 68 4.06 8.66 7.17
N VAL A 69 4.03 9.42 6.07
CA VAL A 69 3.16 9.20 4.94
C VAL A 69 3.94 9.35 3.64
N LEU A 70 3.79 8.37 2.76
CA LEU A 70 4.12 8.48 1.35
C LEU A 70 2.93 9.14 0.62
N LEU A 71 3.15 10.32 0.05
CA LEU A 71 2.14 11.03 -0.74
C LEU A 71 1.94 10.35 -2.09
N MET A 72 0.70 10.31 -2.57
CA MET A 72 0.31 9.67 -3.82
C MET A 72 -0.64 10.57 -4.62
N ASP A 73 -0.71 10.34 -5.92
CA ASP A 73 -1.78 10.85 -6.79
C ASP A 73 -2.21 9.71 -7.73
N LEU A 74 -2.90 8.71 -7.15
CA LEU A 74 -3.27 7.49 -7.87
C LEU A 74 -4.79 7.45 -8.11
N PRO A 75 -5.27 7.86 -9.29
CA PRO A 75 -6.67 7.66 -9.68
C PRO A 75 -6.96 6.17 -9.90
N ILE A 76 -8.16 5.75 -9.52
CA ILE A 76 -8.64 4.37 -9.68
C ILE A 76 -9.83 4.37 -10.63
N GLU A 77 -9.60 3.79 -11.80
CA GLU A 77 -10.61 3.62 -12.84
C GLU A 77 -11.59 2.48 -12.49
N ILE A 78 -12.79 2.52 -13.08
CA ILE A 78 -13.78 1.46 -12.91
C ILE A 78 -13.20 0.12 -13.37
N GLY A 79 -13.28 -0.91 -12.53
CA GLY A 79 -12.74 -2.24 -12.81
C GLY A 79 -11.24 -2.38 -12.50
N ALA A 80 -10.53 -1.30 -12.17
CA ALA A 80 -9.16 -1.39 -11.71
C ALA A 80 -9.10 -1.89 -10.25
N THR A 81 -8.09 -2.69 -9.94
CA THR A 81 -7.80 -3.13 -8.57
C THR A 81 -6.46 -2.57 -8.11
N VAL A 82 -6.40 -2.15 -6.85
CA VAL A 82 -5.17 -1.73 -6.19
C VAL A 82 -4.81 -2.76 -5.14
N ARG A 83 -3.62 -3.34 -5.30
CA ARG A 83 -3.02 -4.28 -4.36
C ARG A 83 -1.82 -3.64 -3.71
N VAL A 84 -1.68 -3.84 -2.40
CA VAL A 84 -0.56 -3.31 -1.62
C VAL A 84 0.03 -4.41 -0.75
N GLY A 85 1.31 -4.27 -0.44
CA GLY A 85 2.01 -5.27 0.31
C GLY A 85 3.47 -4.92 0.53
N PHE A 86 4.23 -5.94 0.89
CA PHE A 86 5.67 -5.84 1.06
C PHE A 86 6.40 -6.92 0.28
N TYR A 87 7.53 -6.55 -0.29
CA TYR A 87 8.63 -7.48 -0.48
C TYR A 87 9.50 -7.43 0.76
N ASN A 88 9.69 -8.58 1.40
CA ASN A 88 10.51 -8.72 2.59
C ASN A 88 11.86 -9.32 2.22
N ASN A 89 12.93 -8.57 2.45
CA ASN A 89 14.31 -8.98 2.27
C ASN A 89 15.05 -9.10 3.61
N GLY A 90 14.30 -9.20 4.71
CA GLY A 90 14.83 -9.31 6.06
C GLY A 90 14.24 -10.50 6.83
N ALA A 91 14.88 -10.84 7.93
CA ALA A 91 14.51 -11.99 8.77
C ALA A 91 13.20 -11.79 9.57
N VAL A 92 12.62 -10.58 9.58
CA VAL A 92 11.39 -10.29 10.34
C VAL A 92 10.15 -10.74 9.55
N THR A 93 9.46 -11.75 10.07
CA THR A 93 8.34 -12.42 9.38
C THR A 93 6.95 -12.06 9.92
N THR A 94 6.83 -11.05 10.77
CA THR A 94 5.53 -10.67 11.36
C THR A 94 4.62 -9.97 10.35
N ALA A 95 3.31 -10.20 10.46
CA ALA A 95 2.31 -9.42 9.73
C ALA A 95 2.45 -7.92 10.03
N LYS A 96 2.18 -7.08 9.02
CA LYS A 96 2.27 -5.62 9.12
C LYS A 96 0.98 -4.95 8.67
N GLN A 97 0.81 -3.70 9.10
CA GLN A 97 -0.34 -2.89 8.74
C GLN A 97 0.04 -1.86 7.69
N ILE A 98 -0.77 -1.76 6.64
CA ILE A 98 -0.70 -0.71 5.63
C ILE A 98 -1.99 0.08 5.71
N THR A 99 -1.89 1.39 5.81
CA THR A 99 -3.04 2.30 5.80
C THR A 99 -2.97 3.19 4.57
N ILE A 100 -4.06 3.26 3.81
CA ILE A 100 -4.23 4.21 2.71
C ILE A 100 -5.17 5.33 3.11
N GLY A 101 -4.88 6.54 2.64
CA GLY A 101 -5.82 7.64 2.58
C GLY A 101 -6.31 7.78 1.14
N TYR A 102 -7.62 7.90 0.95
CA TYR A 102 -8.24 8.00 -0.36
C TYR A 102 -9.45 8.93 -0.36
N GLU A 103 -9.73 9.53 -1.50
CA GLU A 103 -10.86 10.44 -1.71
C GLU A 103 -11.88 9.80 -2.64
N ASP A 104 -13.15 10.03 -2.35
CA ASP A 104 -14.29 9.82 -3.25
C ASP A 104 -14.53 11.14 -4.00
N LYS A 105 -14.33 11.14 -5.32
CA LYS A 105 -14.48 12.28 -6.23
C LYS A 105 -15.76 12.19 -7.05
#